data_AF-A0A6U6VGI9-F1
#
_entry.id   AF-A0A6U6VGI9-F1
#
_cell.length_a   1.000
_cell.length_b   1.000
_cell.length_c   1.000
_cell.angle_alpha   90.00
_cell.angle_beta   90.00
_cell.angle_gamma   90.00
#
_symmetry.space_group_name_H-M   'P 1'
#
loop_
_entity.id
_entity.type
_entity.pdbx_description
1 polymer ?
#
loop_
_entity_poly.entity_id
_entity_poly.type
_entity_poly.pdbx_seq_one_letter_code
_entity_poly.pdbx_strand_id
1 'polypeptide(L)'
;MARFPEAASRVCNSILVAICVAPLVLIGGMYMLGWNERRAVCEDRAISQGRDKVAEVKCGSAMDGDGALVMFSCDLDKSSPEAQVSPSGDAWSNVSFVTAGLETRIEMRQCVERTRSKDASAYSVVWRSAWVDMSKFLSPMEAKKECGRDQNPAWDPDWPAAATTYAPSVVAGGFTLSQQLVKQVPLNKRLRSEDEIPEGWLLGEGDSYYYLADGENPKGIGRVRLNFTGNDWGKPKVTVLGENKKGTIGLWIAPSTWLCSGYSLAVLKSGTVAKAEFFSALAAQATMETYVLRVVGFLLLWWAFSRFLAPLGVAAECVPCLGPLLGESIHAIACFVSCLPGCACCLGVVGVVWVAMRPMVGIPMILAFLLTFGGYIGFRMRKAGPAVAADPYGPSVAMVVPPPVAMAPPASVGVQPRPSMGAFPQSFEA
;
A
#
# COMPACT_ATOMS: atom_id res chain seq x y z
N MET A 1 -32.70 -28.64 -14.13
CA MET A 1 -31.76 -29.64 -13.54
C MET A 1 -30.27 -29.28 -13.70
N ALA A 2 -29.86 -28.37 -14.60
CA ALA A 2 -28.43 -28.05 -14.79
C ALA A 2 -27.75 -27.17 -13.70
N ARG A 3 -28.48 -26.62 -12.72
CA ARG A 3 -27.93 -25.70 -11.70
C ARG A 3 -27.34 -26.36 -10.44
N PHE A 4 -27.62 -27.64 -10.20
CA PHE A 4 -27.16 -28.33 -8.98
C PHE A 4 -25.64 -28.58 -8.91
N PRO A 5 -24.95 -29.05 -9.98
CA PRO A 5 -23.51 -29.31 -9.90
C PRO A 5 -22.67 -28.03 -9.77
N GLU A 6 -23.09 -26.93 -10.40
CA GLU A 6 -22.43 -25.63 -10.26
C GLU A 6 -22.60 -25.04 -8.84
N ALA A 7 -23.79 -25.15 -8.25
CA ALA A 7 -24.04 -24.72 -6.89
C ALA A 7 -23.21 -25.51 -5.87
N ALA A 8 -23.12 -26.84 -6.02
CA ALA A 8 -22.32 -27.70 -5.15
C ALA A 8 -20.82 -27.34 -5.20
N SER A 9 -20.27 -27.10 -6.40
CA SER A 9 -18.87 -26.67 -6.56
C SER A 9 -18.60 -25.32 -5.87
N ARG A 10 -19.52 -24.36 -5.97
CA ARG A 10 -19.41 -23.04 -5.32
C ARG A 10 -19.47 -23.15 -3.79
N VAL A 11 -20.34 -24.01 -3.24
CA VAL A 11 -20.42 -24.28 -1.80
C VAL A 11 -19.12 -24.92 -1.31
N CYS A 12 -18.62 -25.95 -1.99
CA CYS A 12 -17.37 -26.62 -1.64
C CYS A 12 -16.18 -25.65 -1.64
N ASN A 13 -16.07 -24.78 -2.66
CA ASN A 13 -15.02 -23.76 -2.72
C ASN A 13 -15.14 -22.75 -1.56
N SER A 14 -16.36 -22.29 -1.25
CA SER A 14 -16.61 -21.37 -0.13
C SER A 14 -16.23 -22.00 1.23
N ILE A 15 -16.59 -23.27 1.44
CA ILE A 15 -16.21 -24.02 2.65
C ILE A 15 -14.69 -24.21 2.73
N LEU A 16 -14.02 -24.55 1.62
CA LEU A 16 -12.57 -24.69 1.59
C LEU A 16 -11.87 -23.37 1.95
N VAL A 17 -12.33 -22.25 1.40
CA VAL A 17 -11.81 -20.93 1.76
C VAL A 17 -12.06 -20.61 3.23
N ALA A 18 -13.26 -20.91 3.75
CA ALA A 18 -13.61 -20.66 5.16
C ALA A 18 -12.79 -21.52 6.14
N ILE A 19 -12.49 -22.78 5.80
CA ILE A 19 -11.80 -23.72 6.71
C ILE A 19 -10.28 -23.65 6.57
N CYS A 20 -9.76 -23.46 5.37
CA CYS A 20 -8.31 -23.53 5.13
C CYS A 20 -7.69 -22.15 5.00
N VAL A 21 -8.26 -21.27 4.18
CA VAL A 21 -7.63 -19.99 3.82
C VAL A 21 -7.89 -18.92 4.88
N ALA A 22 -9.12 -18.78 5.34
CA ALA A 22 -9.50 -17.75 6.30
C ALA A 22 -8.75 -17.85 7.64
N PRO A 23 -8.55 -19.04 8.26
CA PRO A 23 -7.76 -19.14 9.48
C PRO A 23 -6.28 -18.77 9.28
N LEU A 24 -5.68 -19.14 8.15
CA LEU A 24 -4.29 -18.79 7.85
C LEU A 24 -4.13 -17.27 7.69
N VAL A 25 -5.06 -16.62 6.98
CA VAL A 25 -5.06 -15.15 6.86
C VAL A 25 -5.34 -14.47 8.20
N LEU A 26 -6.22 -15.03 9.03
CA LEU A 26 -6.48 -14.50 10.37
C LEU A 26 -5.21 -14.57 11.25
N ILE A 27 -4.54 -15.72 11.30
CA ILE A 27 -3.30 -15.90 12.07
C ILE A 27 -2.19 -15.00 11.53
N GLY A 28 -2.02 -14.97 10.20
CA GLY A 28 -1.05 -14.09 9.55
C GLY A 28 -1.31 -12.60 9.82
N GLY A 29 -2.57 -12.17 9.78
CA GLY A 29 -2.98 -10.81 10.11
C GLY A 29 -2.72 -10.44 11.57
N MET A 30 -3.02 -11.35 12.51
CA MET A 30 -2.71 -11.14 13.94
C MET A 30 -1.20 -11.04 14.18
N TYR A 31 -0.42 -11.92 13.57
CA TYR A 31 1.05 -11.89 13.66
C TYR A 31 1.61 -10.60 13.07
N MET A 32 1.15 -10.20 11.89
CA MET A 32 1.54 -8.94 11.22
C MET A 32 1.24 -7.73 12.10
N LEU A 33 0.04 -7.65 12.68
CA LEU A 33 -0.33 -6.55 13.59
C LEU A 33 0.56 -6.54 14.83
N GLY A 34 0.76 -7.69 15.48
CA GLY A 34 1.60 -7.78 16.67
C GLY A 34 3.07 -7.41 16.38
N TRP A 35 3.60 -7.87 15.25
CA TRP A 35 4.93 -7.50 14.77
C TRP A 35 5.03 -6.00 14.47
N ASN A 36 4.01 -5.41 13.82
CA ASN A 36 3.95 -3.98 13.52
C ASN A 36 3.91 -3.14 14.80
N GLU A 37 3.12 -3.51 15.81
CA GLU A 37 3.11 -2.80 17.09
C GLU A 37 4.46 -2.85 17.78
N ARG A 38 5.12 -4.02 17.79
CA ARG A 38 6.48 -4.15 18.32
C ARG A 38 7.44 -3.24 17.57
N ARG A 39 7.42 -3.29 16.23
CA ARG A 39 8.22 -2.44 15.35
C ARG A 39 8.02 -0.96 15.68
N ALA A 40 6.77 -0.52 15.72
CA ALA A 40 6.40 0.86 16.00
C ALA A 40 6.93 1.37 17.35
N VAL A 41 6.77 0.57 18.43
CA VAL A 41 7.26 0.96 19.76
C VAL A 41 8.79 1.02 19.80
N CYS A 42 9.46 0.03 19.22
CA CYS A 42 10.91 -0.05 19.25
C CYS A 42 11.56 1.03 18.37
N GLU A 43 10.98 1.32 17.21
CA GLU A 43 11.43 2.38 16.31
C GLU A 43 11.26 3.76 16.95
N ASP A 44 10.09 4.04 17.53
CA ASP A 44 9.82 5.28 18.27
C ASP A 44 10.81 5.49 19.44
N ARG A 45 11.14 4.40 20.15
CA ARG A 45 12.17 4.43 21.21
C ARG A 45 13.56 4.69 20.65
N ALA A 46 13.94 4.06 19.54
CA ALA A 46 15.23 4.28 18.89
C ALA A 46 15.37 5.73 18.42
N ILE A 47 14.33 6.29 17.79
CA ILE A 47 14.27 7.70 17.36
C ILE A 47 14.40 8.63 18.57
N SER A 48 13.67 8.37 19.66
CA SER A 48 13.73 9.18 20.88
C SER A 48 15.12 9.15 21.53
N GLN A 49 15.71 7.96 21.70
CA GLN A 49 17.06 7.82 22.23
C GLN A 49 18.11 8.46 21.31
N GLY A 50 17.93 8.36 19.99
CA GLY A 50 18.79 9.02 19.02
C GLY A 50 18.72 10.54 19.16
N ARG A 51 17.52 11.11 19.30
CA ARG A 51 17.30 12.54 19.52
C ARG A 51 18.03 13.06 20.75
N ASP A 52 18.02 12.28 21.83
CA ASP A 52 18.63 12.67 23.10
C ASP A 52 20.16 12.53 23.06
N LYS A 53 20.69 11.53 22.35
CA LYS A 53 22.13 11.22 22.31
C LYS A 53 22.91 11.87 21.18
N VAL A 54 22.24 12.36 20.14
CA VAL A 54 22.91 12.89 18.95
C VAL A 54 23.71 14.15 19.26
N ALA A 55 24.98 14.15 18.83
CA ALA A 55 25.87 15.31 18.82
C ALA A 55 25.82 16.01 17.46
N GLU A 56 25.55 17.31 17.44
CA GLU A 56 25.63 18.10 16.21
C GLU A 56 27.09 18.48 15.94
N VAL A 57 27.63 18.02 14.82
CA VAL A 57 29.04 18.23 14.43
C VAL A 57 29.16 19.09 13.17
N LYS A 58 30.34 19.68 12.96
CA LYS A 58 30.64 20.48 11.77
C LYS A 58 31.24 19.62 10.67
N CYS A 59 31.28 20.16 9.45
CA CYS A 59 31.77 19.45 8.26
C CYS A 59 33.28 19.26 8.18
N GLY A 60 34.08 19.84 9.09
CA GLY A 60 35.52 20.03 8.86
C GLY A 60 36.42 18.91 9.37
N SER A 61 35.99 18.12 10.36
CA SER A 61 36.86 17.14 11.04
C SER A 61 36.18 15.78 11.09
N ALA A 62 36.81 14.80 10.42
CA ALA A 62 36.35 13.41 10.37
C ALA A 62 36.26 12.76 11.76
N MET A 63 37.03 13.26 12.74
CA MET A 63 37.09 12.71 14.09
C MET A 63 36.06 13.33 15.04
N ASP A 64 35.31 14.35 14.60
CA ASP A 64 34.31 14.98 15.44
C ASP A 64 33.20 13.98 15.80
N GLY A 65 33.00 13.75 17.10
CA GLY A 65 32.03 12.79 17.59
C GLY A 65 32.37 11.33 17.27
N ASP A 66 33.65 10.97 17.13
CA ASP A 66 34.07 9.56 16.98
C ASP A 66 33.47 8.66 18.08
N GLY A 67 32.92 7.52 17.67
CA GLY A 67 32.19 6.57 18.51
C GLY A 67 30.80 7.03 18.97
N ALA A 68 30.36 8.22 18.59
CA ALA A 68 29.04 8.77 18.95
C ALA A 68 28.06 8.77 17.76
N LEU A 69 26.78 8.91 18.09
CA LEU A 69 25.76 9.26 17.11
C LEU A 69 25.92 10.74 16.77
N VAL A 70 26.23 11.04 15.51
CA VAL A 70 26.45 12.41 15.03
C VAL A 70 25.38 12.83 14.04
N MET A 71 25.11 14.13 14.01
CA MET A 71 24.30 14.78 12.99
C MET A 71 25.03 15.99 12.42
N PHE A 72 25.06 16.12 11.10
CA PHE A 72 25.70 17.24 10.43
C PHE A 72 24.99 17.56 9.13
N SER A 73 25.21 18.78 8.61
CA SER A 73 24.69 19.23 7.32
C SER A 73 25.82 19.76 6.44
N CYS A 74 26.20 19.00 5.42
CA CYS A 74 27.37 19.27 4.58
C CYS A 74 27.06 19.04 3.10
N ASP A 75 27.86 19.63 2.22
CA ASP A 75 27.79 19.33 0.80
C ASP A 75 28.49 18.00 0.51
N LEU A 76 27.88 17.21 -0.37
CA LEU A 76 28.51 16.04 -0.96
C LEU A 76 29.69 16.48 -1.83
N ASP A 77 30.80 15.78 -1.71
CA ASP A 77 32.02 16.06 -2.45
C ASP A 77 31.98 15.40 -3.83
N LYS A 78 31.88 16.23 -4.88
CA LYS A 78 31.93 15.79 -6.28
C LYS A 78 33.29 15.20 -6.66
N SER A 79 34.36 15.61 -5.98
CA SER A 79 35.72 15.14 -6.26
C SER A 79 36.06 13.79 -5.65
N SER A 80 35.14 13.20 -4.88
CA SER A 80 35.27 11.84 -4.36
C SER A 80 35.49 10.86 -5.52
N PRO A 81 36.67 10.22 -5.65
CA PRO A 81 36.99 9.37 -6.79
C PRO A 81 36.05 8.16 -6.89
N GLU A 82 35.51 7.74 -5.76
CA GLU A 82 34.54 6.66 -5.66
C GLU A 82 33.13 7.04 -6.14
N ALA A 83 32.86 8.32 -6.40
CA ALA A 83 31.59 8.77 -6.96
C ALA A 83 31.48 8.54 -8.48
N GLN A 84 32.43 7.86 -9.11
CA GLN A 84 32.33 7.47 -10.52
C GLN A 84 31.54 6.16 -10.65
N VAL A 85 30.41 6.21 -11.35
CA VAL A 85 29.52 5.07 -11.58
C VAL A 85 29.28 4.92 -13.07
N SER A 86 29.53 3.72 -13.59
CA SER A 86 29.24 3.34 -14.97
C SER A 86 27.93 2.53 -15.06
N PRO A 87 27.18 2.67 -16.16
CA PRO A 87 26.05 1.79 -16.44
C PRO A 87 26.52 0.36 -16.71
N SER A 88 25.59 -0.60 -16.63
CA SER A 88 25.84 -1.98 -17.04
C SER A 88 25.85 -2.12 -18.56
N GLY A 89 26.37 -3.23 -19.09
CA GLY A 89 26.39 -3.52 -20.53
C GLY A 89 27.72 -3.16 -21.19
N ASP A 90 28.23 -4.06 -22.01
CA ASP A 90 29.59 -3.97 -22.55
C ASP A 90 29.77 -2.75 -23.47
N ALA A 91 28.75 -2.42 -24.25
CA ALA A 91 28.76 -1.26 -25.14
C ALA A 91 28.90 0.08 -24.38
N TRP A 92 28.43 0.16 -23.14
CA TRP A 92 28.44 1.39 -22.33
C TRP A 92 29.55 1.43 -21.27
N SER A 93 30.48 0.46 -21.32
CA SER A 93 31.57 0.33 -20.34
C SER A 93 32.51 1.54 -20.28
N ASN A 94 32.66 2.27 -21.39
CA ASN A 94 33.49 3.48 -21.45
C ASN A 94 32.78 4.76 -20.97
N VAL A 95 31.47 4.68 -20.70
CA VAL A 95 30.69 5.81 -20.22
C VAL A 95 30.71 5.81 -18.69
N SER A 96 31.04 6.94 -18.09
CA SER A 96 31.03 7.08 -16.64
C SER A 96 30.35 8.36 -16.20
N PHE A 97 29.72 8.32 -15.04
CA PHE A 97 29.07 9.48 -14.44
C PHE A 97 29.64 9.73 -13.06
N VAL A 98 29.99 10.99 -12.77
CA VAL A 98 30.28 11.41 -11.40
C VAL A 98 28.94 11.63 -10.69
N THR A 99 28.51 10.67 -9.87
CA THR A 99 27.23 10.65 -9.15
C THR A 99 27.29 9.70 -7.95
N ALA A 100 26.56 10.00 -6.87
CA ALA A 100 26.39 9.10 -5.73
C ALA A 100 25.62 7.82 -6.09
N GLY A 101 24.76 7.90 -7.11
CA GLY A 101 24.07 6.76 -7.68
C GLY A 101 23.54 7.05 -9.08
N LEU A 102 23.31 6.00 -9.85
CA LEU A 102 22.93 6.01 -11.25
C LEU A 102 21.71 5.10 -11.44
N GLU A 103 20.53 5.70 -11.62
CA GLU A 103 19.34 5.00 -12.11
C GLU A 103 19.39 4.97 -13.64
N THR A 104 19.52 3.78 -14.18
CA THR A 104 19.46 3.52 -15.61
C THR A 104 18.07 3.05 -15.97
N ARG A 105 17.37 3.82 -16.80
CA ARG A 105 16.05 3.48 -17.32
C ARG A 105 16.10 3.35 -18.83
N ILE A 106 15.95 2.11 -19.30
CA ILE A 106 15.84 1.77 -20.71
C ILE A 106 14.41 1.32 -21.01
N GLU A 107 13.84 1.84 -22.09
CA GLU A 107 12.51 1.48 -22.55
C GLU A 107 12.50 1.35 -24.07
N MET A 108 11.83 0.33 -24.57
CA MET A 108 11.57 0.17 -26.00
C MET A 108 10.11 0.49 -26.29
N ARG A 109 9.87 1.20 -27.38
CA ARG A 109 8.54 1.41 -27.94
C ARG A 109 8.08 0.12 -28.62
N GLN A 110 7.10 -0.53 -28.02
CA GLN A 110 6.64 -1.87 -28.38
C GLN A 110 5.13 -1.90 -28.56
N CYS A 111 4.64 -2.81 -29.39
CA CYS A 111 3.23 -3.13 -29.47
C CYS A 111 2.81 -3.97 -28.27
N VAL A 112 1.71 -3.60 -27.62
CA VAL A 112 1.14 -4.31 -26.47
C VAL A 112 -0.36 -4.51 -26.63
N GLU A 113 -0.85 -5.65 -26.14
CA GLU A 113 -2.27 -5.92 -25.95
C GLU A 113 -2.77 -5.21 -24.68
N ARG A 114 -3.76 -4.32 -24.82
CA ARG A 114 -4.36 -3.56 -23.71
C ARG A 114 -5.50 -4.31 -23.05
N THR A 115 -6.32 -4.93 -23.89
CA THR A 115 -7.51 -5.68 -23.47
C THR A 115 -7.38 -7.09 -23.99
N ARG A 116 -7.55 -8.05 -23.09
CA ARG A 116 -7.55 -9.48 -23.38
C ARG A 116 -8.97 -10.00 -23.22
N SER A 117 -9.81 -9.78 -24.23
CA SER A 117 -11.17 -10.33 -24.28
C SER A 117 -11.37 -11.11 -25.58
N LYS A 118 -12.11 -12.21 -25.49
CA LYS A 118 -12.50 -13.01 -26.65
C LYS A 118 -13.36 -12.22 -27.65
N ASP A 119 -14.11 -11.23 -27.14
CA ASP A 119 -15.05 -10.45 -27.95
C ASP A 119 -14.42 -9.16 -28.51
N ALA A 120 -13.32 -8.68 -27.91
CA ALA A 120 -12.61 -7.48 -28.37
C ALA A 120 -11.16 -7.45 -27.83
N SER A 121 -10.19 -7.55 -28.73
CA SER A 121 -8.77 -7.32 -28.43
C SER A 121 -8.33 -5.94 -28.93
N ALA A 122 -7.62 -5.19 -28.10
CA ALA A 122 -7.16 -3.85 -28.43
C ALA A 122 -5.63 -3.77 -28.33
N TYR A 123 -5.00 -3.24 -29.38
CA TYR A 123 -3.54 -3.15 -29.50
C TYR A 123 -3.11 -1.69 -29.50
N SER A 124 -2.00 -1.39 -28.82
CA SER A 124 -1.44 -0.04 -28.79
C SER A 124 0.08 -0.07 -28.74
N VAL A 125 0.71 0.99 -29.26
CA VAL A 125 2.17 1.13 -29.22
C VAL A 125 2.54 2.00 -28.02
N VAL A 126 3.32 1.43 -27.10
CA VAL A 126 3.68 2.08 -25.82
C VAL A 126 5.14 1.82 -25.47
N TRP A 127 5.71 2.65 -24.59
CA TRP A 127 7.03 2.42 -24.02
C TRP A 127 6.95 1.35 -22.92
N ARG A 128 7.86 0.36 -22.95
CA ARG A 128 8.00 -0.68 -21.92
C ARG A 128 9.47 -0.93 -21.62
N SER A 129 9.78 -1.13 -20.34
CA SER A 129 11.09 -1.56 -19.85
C SER A 129 11.34 -3.06 -19.93
N ALA A 130 10.31 -3.84 -20.29
CA ALA A 130 10.40 -5.28 -20.48
C ALA A 130 9.95 -5.62 -21.91
N TRP A 131 10.62 -6.59 -22.52
CA TRP A 131 10.26 -7.10 -23.85
C TRP A 131 8.91 -7.81 -23.82
N VAL A 132 8.09 -7.58 -24.84
CA VAL A 132 6.74 -8.15 -24.95
C VAL A 132 6.66 -9.10 -26.14
N ASP A 133 6.34 -10.35 -25.84
CA ASP A 133 6.17 -11.40 -26.82
C ASP A 133 4.78 -11.33 -27.48
N MET A 134 4.75 -10.97 -28.76
CA MET A 134 3.53 -10.80 -29.55
C MET A 134 2.87 -12.15 -29.91
N SER A 135 3.64 -13.24 -29.93
CA SER A 135 3.13 -14.59 -30.19
C SER A 135 2.15 -15.07 -29.11
N LYS A 136 2.21 -14.45 -27.91
CA LYS A 136 1.34 -14.76 -26.77
C LYS A 136 0.05 -13.93 -26.74
N PHE A 137 -0.16 -13.05 -27.71
CA PHE A 137 -1.38 -12.24 -27.81
C PHE A 137 -2.57 -13.12 -28.18
N LEU A 138 -3.78 -12.67 -27.83
CA LEU A 138 -5.00 -13.44 -28.10
C LEU A 138 -5.27 -13.55 -29.61
N SER A 139 -5.04 -12.45 -30.34
CA SER A 139 -5.20 -12.37 -31.80
C SER A 139 -3.93 -11.85 -32.49
N PRO A 140 -2.88 -12.68 -32.69
CA PRO A 140 -1.63 -12.24 -33.30
C PRO A 140 -1.78 -11.65 -34.72
N MET A 141 -2.75 -12.13 -35.51
CA MET A 141 -3.03 -11.55 -36.84
C MET A 141 -3.59 -10.12 -36.78
N GLU A 142 -4.48 -9.84 -35.84
CA GLU A 142 -5.01 -8.48 -35.63
C GLU A 142 -3.91 -7.55 -35.12
N ALA A 143 -3.08 -8.07 -34.20
CA ALA A 143 -1.91 -7.36 -33.72
C ALA A 143 -0.92 -7.04 -34.85
N LYS A 144 -0.70 -7.97 -35.80
CA LYS A 144 0.12 -7.72 -36.99
C LYS A 144 -0.47 -6.61 -37.85
N LYS A 145 -1.78 -6.64 -38.10
CA LYS A 145 -2.48 -5.61 -38.88
C LYS A 145 -2.34 -4.25 -38.21
N GLU A 146 -2.52 -4.18 -36.90
CA GLU A 146 -2.42 -2.90 -36.20
C GLU A 146 -0.98 -2.43 -36.00
N CYS A 147 -0.06 -3.28 -35.61
CA CYS A 147 1.29 -2.86 -35.30
C CYS A 147 2.24 -2.92 -36.50
N GLY A 148 1.76 -3.43 -37.64
CA GLY A 148 2.48 -3.46 -38.91
C GLY A 148 3.65 -4.44 -38.94
N ARG A 149 3.70 -5.41 -38.01
CA ARG A 149 4.78 -6.40 -37.89
C ARG A 149 4.36 -7.63 -37.10
N ASP A 150 5.04 -8.75 -37.31
CA ASP A 150 4.75 -10.04 -36.67
C ASP A 150 5.21 -10.12 -35.20
N GLN A 151 6.29 -9.43 -34.86
CA GLN A 151 6.88 -9.49 -33.51
C GLN A 151 7.59 -8.18 -33.18
N ASN A 152 7.56 -7.75 -31.91
CA ASN A 152 8.42 -6.66 -31.42
C ASN A 152 9.91 -7.01 -31.62
N PRO A 153 10.80 -6.05 -31.94
CA PRO A 153 12.23 -6.31 -32.05
C PRO A 153 12.78 -6.99 -30.80
N ALA A 154 13.78 -7.85 -30.99
CA ALA A 154 14.51 -8.43 -29.88
C ALA A 154 15.18 -7.33 -29.06
N TRP A 155 15.27 -7.56 -27.75
CA TRP A 155 16.07 -6.71 -26.88
C TRP A 155 17.55 -7.07 -27.09
N ASP A 156 18.37 -6.06 -27.39
CA ASP A 156 19.80 -6.29 -27.61
C ASP A 156 20.50 -6.58 -26.27
N PRO A 157 21.25 -7.69 -26.14
CA PRO A 157 21.98 -8.00 -24.91
C PRO A 157 23.09 -6.98 -24.58
N ASP A 158 23.59 -6.22 -25.56
CA ASP A 158 24.66 -5.23 -25.35
C ASP A 158 24.12 -3.91 -24.77
N TRP A 159 22.80 -3.72 -24.78
CA TRP A 159 22.17 -2.56 -24.15
C TRP A 159 22.22 -2.64 -22.62
N PRO A 160 22.30 -1.48 -21.95
CA PRO A 160 22.36 -1.45 -20.49
C PRO A 160 21.07 -2.00 -19.89
N ALA A 161 21.20 -2.77 -18.80
CA ALA A 161 20.05 -3.27 -18.06
C ALA A 161 19.43 -2.16 -17.21
N ALA A 162 18.09 -2.18 -17.08
CA ALA A 162 17.40 -1.29 -16.16
C ALA A 162 17.78 -1.64 -14.71
N ALA A 163 18.55 -0.77 -14.07
CA ALA A 163 19.09 -0.98 -12.74
C ALA A 163 19.45 0.34 -12.06
N THR A 164 19.55 0.32 -10.74
CA THR A 164 20.13 1.41 -9.96
C THR A 164 21.45 0.95 -9.35
N THR A 165 22.55 1.60 -9.74
CA THR A 165 23.89 1.33 -9.23
C THR A 165 24.32 2.48 -8.34
N TYR A 166 24.98 2.20 -7.22
CA TYR A 166 25.45 3.23 -6.29
C TYR A 166 26.97 3.23 -6.22
N ALA A 167 27.55 4.41 -6.00
CA ALA A 167 28.97 4.57 -5.69
C ALA A 167 29.34 3.76 -4.44
N PRO A 168 30.52 3.10 -4.37
CA PRO A 168 30.96 2.32 -3.21
C PRO A 168 31.10 3.15 -1.93
N SER A 169 31.48 4.42 -2.03
CA SER A 169 31.32 5.40 -0.96
C SER A 169 31.23 6.82 -1.55
N VAL A 170 30.74 7.75 -0.74
CA VAL A 170 30.69 9.18 -1.07
C VAL A 170 31.09 9.98 0.15
N VAL A 171 31.81 11.06 -0.05
CA VAL A 171 32.24 11.96 1.03
C VAL A 171 31.27 13.13 1.18
N ALA A 172 30.97 13.50 2.43
CA ALA A 172 30.20 14.70 2.78
C ALA A 172 30.99 15.51 3.83
N GLY A 173 31.54 16.66 3.44
CA GLY A 173 32.52 17.37 4.26
C GLY A 173 33.75 16.50 4.53
N GLY A 174 34.10 16.29 5.80
CA GLY A 174 35.19 15.42 6.24
C GLY A 174 34.80 13.96 6.47
N PHE A 175 33.55 13.56 6.18
CA PHE A 175 33.03 12.25 6.55
C PHE A 175 32.77 11.36 5.33
N THR A 176 33.14 10.09 5.43
CA THR A 176 32.82 9.07 4.42
C THR A 176 31.48 8.41 4.75
N LEU A 177 30.57 8.35 3.79
CA LEU A 177 29.24 7.76 3.97
C LEU A 177 29.25 6.27 3.63
N SER A 178 28.71 5.44 4.53
CA SER A 178 28.47 4.03 4.26
C SER A 178 27.42 3.80 3.15
N GLN A 179 27.45 2.61 2.54
CA GLN A 179 26.51 2.18 1.50
C GLN A 179 25.03 2.42 1.82
N GLN A 180 24.63 2.26 3.09
CA GLN A 180 23.23 2.47 3.50
C GLN A 180 22.80 3.94 3.40
N LEU A 181 23.73 4.87 3.59
CA LEU A 181 23.49 6.31 3.47
C LEU A 181 23.60 6.78 2.02
N VAL A 182 24.55 6.24 1.25
CA VAL A 182 24.69 6.54 -0.19
C VAL A 182 23.41 6.18 -0.94
N LYS A 183 22.78 5.05 -0.60
CA LYS A 183 21.49 4.61 -1.17
C LYS A 183 20.31 5.54 -0.89
N GLN A 184 20.45 6.45 0.07
CA GLN A 184 19.42 7.43 0.42
C GLN A 184 19.61 8.78 -0.27
N VAL A 185 20.71 8.97 -1.01
CA VAL A 185 20.93 10.18 -1.82
C VAL A 185 19.89 10.19 -2.95
N PRO A 186 19.11 11.28 -3.13
CA PRO A 186 18.10 11.33 -4.17
C PRO A 186 18.72 11.33 -5.56
N LEU A 187 18.16 10.52 -6.45
CA LEU A 187 18.52 10.49 -7.87
C LEU A 187 17.44 11.26 -8.64
N ASN A 188 17.61 12.57 -8.77
CA ASN A 188 16.56 13.49 -9.23
C ASN A 188 16.98 14.37 -10.43
N LYS A 189 18.17 14.14 -11.00
CA LYS A 189 18.68 14.90 -12.14
C LYS A 189 19.06 13.99 -13.29
N ARG A 190 18.60 14.31 -14.50
CA ARG A 190 19.07 13.62 -15.70
C ARG A 190 20.54 13.93 -15.94
N LEU A 191 21.30 12.91 -16.26
CA LEU A 191 22.73 13.01 -16.53
C LEU A 191 22.99 12.88 -18.02
N ARG A 192 23.86 13.76 -18.50
CA ARG A 192 24.46 13.70 -19.83
C ARG A 192 25.89 13.22 -19.69
N SER A 193 26.29 12.28 -20.55
CA SER A 193 27.65 11.79 -20.63
C SER A 193 28.48 12.82 -21.40
N GLU A 194 29.69 13.05 -20.91
CA GLU A 194 30.73 13.82 -21.61
C GLU A 194 31.62 12.89 -22.45
N ASP A 195 31.48 11.57 -22.27
CA ASP A 195 32.23 10.54 -22.99
C ASP A 195 31.61 10.27 -24.37
N GLU A 196 32.35 9.54 -25.21
CA GLU A 196 31.86 9.10 -26.51
C GLU A 196 30.72 8.09 -26.33
N ILE A 197 29.57 8.37 -26.96
CA ILE A 197 28.41 7.49 -26.93
C ILE A 197 28.61 6.31 -27.88
N PRO A 198 28.10 5.11 -27.54
CA PRO A 198 28.26 3.94 -28.41
C PRO A 198 27.61 4.14 -29.77
N GLU A 199 28.14 3.49 -30.81
CA GLU A 199 27.63 3.58 -32.17
C GLU A 199 26.13 3.23 -32.26
N GLY A 200 25.38 3.96 -33.09
CA GLY A 200 23.94 3.80 -33.25
C GLY A 200 23.07 4.50 -32.19
N TRP A 201 23.65 5.00 -31.11
CA TRP A 201 22.96 5.85 -30.14
C TRP A 201 23.06 7.33 -30.52
N LEU A 202 21.95 8.05 -30.36
CA LEU A 202 21.85 9.48 -30.62
C LEU A 202 21.39 10.21 -29.35
N LEU A 203 22.03 11.32 -29.01
CA LEU A 203 21.55 12.19 -27.94
C LEU A 203 20.38 13.04 -28.46
N GLY A 204 19.19 12.86 -27.88
CA GLY A 204 18.02 13.67 -28.18
C GLY A 204 17.80 14.80 -27.17
N GLU A 205 16.69 15.52 -27.32
CA GLU A 205 16.31 16.61 -26.41
C GLU A 205 16.06 16.10 -24.98
N GLY A 206 16.51 16.89 -23.98
CA GLY A 206 16.30 16.58 -22.57
C GLY A 206 17.17 15.44 -22.03
N ASP A 207 18.41 15.32 -22.52
CA ASP A 207 19.44 14.37 -22.04
C ASP A 207 19.00 12.89 -22.09
N SER A 208 18.19 12.56 -23.10
CA SER A 208 17.72 11.19 -23.35
C SER A 208 18.46 10.63 -24.57
N TYR A 209 18.96 9.40 -24.48
CA TYR A 209 19.62 8.72 -25.58
C TYR A 209 18.60 7.87 -26.33
N TYR A 210 18.69 7.86 -27.65
CA TYR A 210 17.79 7.11 -28.50
C TYR A 210 18.57 6.16 -29.38
N TYR A 211 18.10 4.93 -29.45
CA TYR A 211 18.55 3.98 -30.45
C TYR A 211 17.44 3.84 -31.49
N LEU A 212 17.78 4.10 -32.73
CA LEU A 212 16.89 3.90 -33.86
C LEU A 212 17.13 2.48 -34.36
N ALA A 213 16.25 1.54 -33.99
CA ALA A 213 16.30 0.20 -34.56
C ALA A 213 16.16 0.27 -36.09
N ASP A 214 16.92 -0.57 -36.79
CA ASP A 214 16.91 -0.65 -38.24
C ASP A 214 15.50 -0.90 -38.79
N GLY A 215 15.12 -0.08 -39.77
CA GLY A 215 13.85 -0.17 -40.49
C GLY A 215 12.86 0.95 -40.13
N GLU A 216 12.34 1.63 -41.15
CA GLU A 216 11.26 2.59 -41.00
C GLU A 216 9.95 1.88 -40.65
N ASN A 217 9.67 1.67 -39.36
CA ASN A 217 8.30 1.41 -38.93
C ASN A 217 7.59 2.76 -38.72
N PRO A 218 6.47 3.05 -39.42
CA PRO A 218 5.77 4.34 -39.30
C PRO A 218 5.20 4.58 -37.89
N LYS A 219 4.98 3.52 -37.10
CA LYS A 219 4.51 3.59 -35.71
C LYS A 219 5.67 3.69 -34.70
N GLY A 220 6.92 3.66 -35.17
CA GLY A 220 8.14 3.80 -34.36
C GLY A 220 8.42 2.62 -33.42
N ILE A 221 7.88 1.44 -33.71
CA ILE A 221 8.11 0.23 -32.91
C ILE A 221 9.56 -0.21 -33.07
N GLY A 222 10.27 -0.41 -31.96
CA GLY A 222 11.69 -0.73 -31.92
C GLY A 222 12.58 0.43 -31.51
N ARG A 223 12.07 1.67 -31.53
CA ARG A 223 12.81 2.79 -30.96
C ARG A 223 13.06 2.54 -29.49
N VAL A 224 14.31 2.68 -29.08
CA VAL A 224 14.71 2.58 -27.67
C VAL A 224 15.00 3.98 -27.18
N ARG A 225 14.64 4.24 -25.92
CA ARG A 225 15.08 5.41 -25.19
C ARG A 225 15.78 4.96 -23.92
N LEU A 226 16.85 5.63 -23.60
CA LEU A 226 17.70 5.37 -22.45
C LEU A 226 17.92 6.68 -21.70
N ASN A 227 17.62 6.65 -20.41
CA ASN A 227 17.76 7.79 -19.52
C ASN A 227 18.65 7.39 -18.34
N PHE A 228 19.63 8.24 -18.05
CA PHE A 228 20.44 8.15 -16.85
C PHE A 228 20.01 9.24 -15.87
N THR A 229 19.71 8.85 -14.64
CA THR A 229 19.34 9.78 -13.57
C THR A 229 20.28 9.60 -12.38
N GLY A 230 20.84 10.70 -11.88
CA GLY A 230 21.71 10.70 -10.70
C GLY A 230 21.39 11.86 -9.76
N ASN A 231 22.28 12.14 -8.82
CA ASN A 231 22.08 13.23 -7.85
C ASN A 231 22.35 14.60 -8.46
N ASP A 232 21.63 15.62 -8.00
CA ASP A 232 21.85 17.01 -8.44
C ASP A 232 23.04 17.67 -7.71
N TRP A 233 24.19 17.75 -8.39
CA TRP A 233 25.34 18.52 -7.91
C TRP A 233 25.10 20.04 -7.77
N GLY A 234 24.00 20.57 -8.32
CA GLY A 234 23.58 21.96 -8.07
C GLY A 234 22.95 22.16 -6.69
N LYS A 235 22.56 21.07 -6.01
CA LYS A 235 22.03 21.07 -4.65
C LYS A 235 22.68 19.94 -3.84
N PRO A 236 24.02 19.98 -3.63
CA PRO A 236 24.79 18.88 -3.06
C PRO A 236 24.59 18.74 -1.54
N LYS A 237 23.89 19.69 -0.91
CA LYS A 237 23.73 19.77 0.54
C LYS A 237 22.88 18.63 1.07
N VAL A 238 23.37 17.94 2.08
CA VAL A 238 22.69 16.83 2.77
C VAL A 238 22.83 16.98 4.28
N THR A 239 21.80 16.57 5.00
CA THR A 239 21.80 16.37 6.45
C THR A 239 21.86 14.88 6.75
N VAL A 240 22.89 14.45 7.47
CA VAL A 240 23.18 13.05 7.76
C VAL A 240 23.08 12.80 9.26
N LEU A 241 22.48 11.67 9.63
CA LEU A 241 22.43 11.12 10.98
C LEU A 241 23.02 9.70 10.94
N GLY A 242 24.01 9.41 11.77
CA GLY A 242 24.60 8.08 11.89
C GLY A 242 25.71 8.02 12.93
N GLU A 243 26.21 6.81 13.21
CA GLU A 243 27.35 6.62 14.11
C GLU A 243 28.64 6.97 13.36
N ASN A 244 29.48 7.83 13.93
CA ASN A 244 30.82 8.07 13.41
C ASN A 244 31.78 7.00 13.92
N LYS A 245 32.42 6.27 13.01
CA LYS A 245 33.52 5.34 13.32
C LYS A 245 34.75 5.81 12.56
N LYS A 246 35.59 6.60 13.23
CA LYS A 246 36.86 7.11 12.71
C LYS A 246 36.72 7.81 11.35
N GLY A 247 35.69 8.62 11.18
CA GLY A 247 35.41 9.36 9.94
C GLY A 247 34.44 8.67 8.98
N THR A 248 34.06 7.42 9.24
CA THR A 248 33.03 6.71 8.45
C THR A 248 31.70 6.74 9.17
N ILE A 249 30.68 7.29 8.52
CA ILE A 249 29.31 7.36 9.06
C ILE A 249 28.53 6.13 8.66
N GLY A 250 28.04 5.44 9.68
CA GLY A 250 27.32 4.19 9.51
C GLY A 250 26.13 4.04 10.44
N LEU A 251 25.70 2.79 10.54
CA LEU A 251 24.57 2.39 11.34
C LEU A 251 24.84 2.60 12.84
N TRP A 252 24.08 3.49 13.47
CA TRP A 252 24.02 3.57 14.92
C TRP A 252 22.98 2.60 15.47
N ILE A 253 23.35 1.76 16.44
CA ILE A 253 22.43 0.80 17.05
C ILE A 253 21.90 1.37 18.37
N ALA A 254 20.59 1.46 18.50
CA ALA A 254 19.93 1.89 19.71
C ALA A 254 20.16 0.87 20.85
N PRO A 255 20.42 1.31 22.09
CA PRO A 255 20.54 0.44 23.24
C PRO A 255 19.36 -0.53 23.36
N SER A 256 19.67 -1.82 23.51
CA SER A 256 18.66 -2.86 23.66
C SER A 256 17.80 -2.62 24.90
N THR A 257 16.50 -2.84 24.75
CA THR A 257 15.51 -2.81 25.84
C THR A 257 14.58 -4.01 25.71
N TRP A 258 13.67 -4.19 26.68
CA TRP A 258 12.68 -5.27 26.65
C TRP A 258 11.95 -5.33 25.30
N LEU A 259 12.05 -6.49 24.62
CA LEU A 259 11.48 -6.76 23.28
C LEU A 259 11.97 -5.87 22.13
N CYS A 260 12.98 -5.03 22.36
CA CYS A 260 13.56 -4.13 21.37
C CYS A 260 15.08 -4.28 21.33
N SER A 261 15.59 -4.97 20.30
CA SER A 261 17.02 -5.10 20.04
C SER A 261 17.28 -4.96 18.54
N GLY A 262 18.48 -4.48 18.18
CA GLY A 262 18.90 -4.35 16.77
C GLY A 262 18.25 -3.20 15.99
N TYR A 263 17.47 -2.34 16.64
CA TYR A 263 16.93 -1.11 16.01
C TYR A 263 18.06 -0.10 15.84
N SER A 264 18.04 0.60 14.72
CA SER A 264 19.18 1.40 14.31
C SER A 264 18.77 2.64 13.53
N LEU A 265 19.65 3.64 13.54
CA LEU A 265 19.49 4.90 12.82
C LEU A 265 20.70 5.11 11.91
N ALA A 266 20.43 5.26 10.61
CA ALA A 266 21.35 5.77 9.60
C ALA A 266 20.49 6.43 8.54
N VAL A 267 20.34 7.75 8.62
CA VAL A 267 19.39 8.48 7.79
C VAL A 267 20.08 9.66 7.11
N LEU A 268 19.85 9.80 5.81
CA LEU A 268 20.26 10.96 5.04
C LEU A 268 19.00 11.69 4.52
N LYS A 269 18.99 13.01 4.64
CA LYS A 269 18.00 13.89 4.02
C LYS A 269 18.69 14.95 3.19
N SER A 270 18.06 15.37 2.09
CA SER A 270 18.58 16.46 1.26
C SER A 270 18.35 17.82 1.92
N GLY A 271 19.23 18.77 1.63
CA GLY A 271 19.20 20.12 2.18
C GLY A 271 19.80 20.22 3.58
N THR A 272 19.51 21.33 4.25
CA THR A 272 19.85 21.56 5.66
C THR A 272 18.57 21.45 6.48
N VAL A 273 18.52 20.49 7.39
CA VAL A 273 17.38 20.23 8.26
C VAL A 273 17.82 20.38 9.72
N ALA A 274 17.09 21.17 10.51
CA ALA A 274 17.39 21.34 11.93
C ALA A 274 17.10 20.06 12.73
N LYS A 275 17.83 19.81 13.81
CA LYS A 275 17.65 18.62 14.69
C LYS A 275 16.18 18.35 15.05
N ALA A 276 15.46 19.35 15.52
CA ALA A 276 14.06 19.19 15.93
C ALA A 276 13.15 18.73 14.76
N GLU A 277 13.32 19.33 13.58
CA GLU A 277 12.58 18.98 12.36
C GLU A 277 12.99 17.62 11.80
N PHE A 278 14.28 17.29 11.88
CA PHE A 278 14.80 16.02 11.40
C PHE A 278 14.16 14.85 12.17
N PHE A 279 14.18 14.91 13.50
CA PHE A 279 13.61 13.87 14.35
C PHE A 279 12.08 13.87 14.35
N SER A 280 11.42 15.03 14.21
CA SER A 280 9.95 15.06 14.07
C SER A 280 9.51 14.40 12.77
N ALA A 281 10.23 14.62 11.68
CA ALA A 281 9.95 13.99 10.40
C ALA A 281 10.23 12.47 10.43
N LEU A 282 11.25 12.01 11.17
CA LEU A 282 11.46 10.57 11.41
C LEU A 282 10.31 9.95 12.21
N ALA A 283 9.89 10.59 13.29
CA ALA A 283 8.76 10.12 14.08
C ALA A 283 7.46 10.10 13.27
N ALA A 284 7.23 11.11 12.42
CA ALA A 284 6.07 11.18 11.52
C ALA A 284 6.05 10.04 10.50
N GLN A 285 7.20 9.71 9.89
CA GLN A 285 7.33 8.59 8.94
C GLN A 285 7.05 7.23 9.62
N ALA A 286 7.67 6.98 10.78
CA ALA A 286 7.45 5.75 11.55
C ALA A 286 5.98 5.61 12.01
N THR A 287 5.37 6.73 12.40
CA THR A 287 3.96 6.82 12.74
C THR A 287 3.08 6.48 11.54
N MET A 288 3.33 7.10 10.38
CA MET A 288 2.58 6.84 9.15
C MET A 288 2.63 5.36 8.76
N GLU A 289 3.82 4.75 8.76
CA GLU A 289 3.99 3.32 8.45
C GLU A 289 3.19 2.43 9.41
N THR A 290 3.20 2.77 10.72
CA THR A 290 2.40 2.07 11.73
C THR A 290 0.91 2.11 11.40
N TYR A 291 0.37 3.27 11.06
CA TYR A 291 -1.05 3.42 10.72
C TYR A 291 -1.42 2.68 9.43
N VAL A 292 -0.58 2.74 8.40
CA VAL A 292 -0.80 1.99 7.15
C VAL A 292 -0.85 0.50 7.43
N LEU A 293 0.13 -0.04 8.17
CA LEU A 293 0.18 -1.46 8.52
C LEU A 293 -0.98 -1.89 9.45
N ARG A 294 -1.47 -1.00 10.31
CA ARG A 294 -2.70 -1.24 11.10
C ARG A 294 -3.93 -1.37 10.21
N VAL A 295 -4.10 -0.45 9.26
CA VAL A 295 -5.23 -0.49 8.32
C VAL A 295 -5.17 -1.76 7.49
N VAL A 296 -4.01 -2.09 6.91
CA VAL A 296 -3.83 -3.32 6.14
C VAL A 296 -4.09 -4.56 7.00
N GLY A 297 -3.53 -4.63 8.21
CA GLY A 297 -3.75 -5.74 9.13
C GLY A 297 -5.22 -5.89 9.52
N PHE A 298 -5.92 -4.79 9.81
CA PHE A 298 -7.36 -4.79 10.06
C PHE A 298 -8.15 -5.31 8.85
N LEU A 299 -7.83 -4.85 7.64
CA LEU A 299 -8.49 -5.31 6.42
C LEU A 299 -8.29 -6.82 6.20
N LEU A 300 -7.12 -7.38 6.53
CA LEU A 300 -6.87 -8.83 6.48
C LEU A 300 -7.74 -9.59 7.49
N LEU A 301 -7.82 -9.11 8.73
CA LEU A 301 -8.69 -9.71 9.76
C LEU A 301 -10.17 -9.65 9.34
N TRP A 302 -10.63 -8.48 8.90
CA TRP A 302 -12.01 -8.28 8.44
C TRP A 302 -12.33 -9.18 7.24
N TRP A 303 -11.42 -9.26 6.27
CA TRP A 303 -11.56 -10.15 5.13
C TRP A 303 -11.69 -11.61 5.59
N ALA A 304 -10.83 -12.07 6.48
CA ALA A 304 -10.88 -13.44 7.04
C ALA A 304 -12.22 -13.72 7.73
N PHE A 305 -12.71 -12.80 8.58
CA PHE A 305 -14.02 -12.95 9.22
C PHE A 305 -15.18 -12.95 8.22
N SER A 306 -15.10 -12.15 7.15
CA SER A 306 -16.11 -12.18 6.09
C SER A 306 -16.14 -13.52 5.37
N ARG A 307 -14.99 -14.21 5.22
CA ARG A 307 -14.89 -15.53 4.60
C ARG A 307 -15.47 -16.64 5.47
N PHE A 308 -15.41 -16.53 6.80
CA PHE A 308 -16.08 -17.52 7.67
C PHE A 308 -17.60 -17.54 7.50
N LEU A 309 -18.20 -16.40 7.14
CA LEU A 309 -19.66 -16.28 6.91
C LEU A 309 -20.07 -16.57 5.46
N ALA A 310 -19.12 -16.68 4.52
CA ALA A 310 -19.40 -16.88 3.10
C ALA A 310 -20.18 -18.17 2.77
N PRO A 311 -19.99 -19.32 3.45
CA PRO A 311 -20.78 -20.51 3.19
C PRO A 311 -22.29 -20.30 3.38
N LEU A 312 -22.70 -19.39 4.29
CA LEU A 312 -24.12 -19.07 4.52
C LEU A 312 -24.75 -18.36 3.31
N GLY A 313 -24.00 -17.45 2.68
CA GLY A 313 -24.48 -16.74 1.48
C GLY A 313 -24.64 -17.70 0.29
N VAL A 314 -23.65 -18.54 0.04
CA VAL A 314 -23.71 -19.53 -1.05
C VAL A 314 -24.81 -20.57 -0.79
N ALA A 315 -25.04 -20.96 0.47
CA ALA A 315 -26.14 -21.86 0.82
C ALA A 315 -27.51 -21.24 0.52
N ALA A 316 -27.69 -19.93 0.76
CA ALA A 316 -28.95 -19.24 0.46
C ALA A 316 -29.22 -19.12 -1.04
N GLU A 317 -28.19 -19.04 -1.87
CA GLU A 317 -28.32 -19.04 -3.34
C GLU A 317 -28.92 -20.34 -3.90
N CYS A 318 -28.84 -21.43 -3.14
CA CYS A 318 -29.44 -22.71 -3.51
C CYS A 318 -30.97 -22.73 -3.38
N VAL A 319 -31.59 -21.69 -2.79
CA VAL A 319 -33.05 -21.60 -2.65
C VAL A 319 -33.70 -21.22 -3.99
N PRO A 320 -34.66 -22.01 -4.50
CA PRO A 320 -35.36 -21.69 -5.75
C PRO A 320 -36.04 -20.31 -5.70
N CYS A 321 -36.04 -19.59 -6.83
CA CYS A 321 -36.67 -18.28 -7.06
C CYS A 321 -36.10 -17.09 -6.26
N LEU A 322 -35.73 -17.27 -4.99
CA LEU A 322 -35.22 -16.20 -4.11
C LEU A 322 -33.69 -16.20 -3.94
N GLY A 323 -33.02 -17.26 -4.40
CA GLY A 323 -31.61 -17.52 -4.13
C GLY A 323 -30.65 -16.35 -4.44
N PRO A 324 -30.66 -15.74 -5.64
CA PRO A 324 -29.74 -14.66 -5.96
C PRO A 324 -29.90 -13.43 -5.04
N LEU A 325 -31.14 -13.02 -4.76
CA LEU A 325 -31.44 -11.88 -3.88
C LEU A 325 -31.03 -12.16 -2.43
N LEU A 326 -31.30 -13.38 -1.93
CA LEU A 326 -30.90 -13.80 -0.59
C LEU A 326 -29.39 -13.96 -0.46
N GLY A 327 -28.73 -14.49 -1.48
CA GLY A 327 -27.28 -14.62 -1.54
C GLY A 327 -26.58 -13.27 -1.45
N GLU A 328 -26.93 -12.32 -2.32
CA GLU A 328 -26.31 -10.99 -2.34
C GLU A 328 -26.54 -10.23 -1.03
N SER A 329 -27.74 -10.30 -0.46
CA SER A 329 -28.05 -9.66 0.82
C SER A 329 -27.30 -10.28 2.00
N ILE A 330 -27.18 -11.61 2.07
CA ILE A 330 -26.41 -12.29 3.11
C ILE A 330 -24.92 -11.97 3.00
N HIS A 331 -24.34 -11.92 1.79
CA HIS A 331 -22.94 -11.52 1.62
C HIS A 331 -22.70 -10.07 2.06
N ALA A 332 -23.61 -9.15 1.74
CA ALA A 332 -23.54 -7.77 2.18
C ALA A 332 -23.62 -7.66 3.71
N ILE A 333 -24.61 -8.32 4.34
CA ILE A 333 -24.78 -8.33 5.79
C ILE A 333 -23.58 -8.97 6.48
N ALA A 334 -23.09 -10.11 5.97
CA ALA A 334 -21.92 -10.80 6.49
C ALA A 334 -20.67 -9.90 6.47
N CYS A 335 -20.50 -9.08 5.44
CA CYS A 335 -19.43 -8.10 5.37
C CYS A 335 -19.51 -7.09 6.52
N PHE A 336 -20.69 -6.52 6.81
CA PHE A 336 -20.84 -5.57 7.92
C PHE A 336 -20.72 -6.23 9.29
N VAL A 337 -21.32 -7.41 9.48
CA VAL A 337 -21.30 -8.14 10.76
C VAL A 337 -19.88 -8.62 11.09
N SER A 338 -19.09 -9.02 10.09
CA SER A 338 -17.70 -9.46 10.28
C SER A 338 -16.73 -8.33 10.66
N CYS A 339 -17.12 -7.06 10.48
CA CYS A 339 -16.31 -5.92 10.90
C CYS A 339 -16.13 -5.89 12.42
N LEU A 340 -17.17 -6.20 13.21
CA LEU A 340 -17.09 -6.21 14.68
C LEU A 340 -16.03 -7.17 15.24
N PRO A 341 -16.04 -8.48 14.91
CA PRO A 341 -15.00 -9.39 15.38
C PRO A 341 -13.62 -9.04 14.80
N GLY A 342 -13.54 -8.50 13.57
CA GLY A 342 -12.30 -7.96 13.00
C GLY A 342 -11.71 -6.81 13.83
N CYS A 343 -12.54 -5.82 14.19
CA CYS A 343 -12.17 -4.70 15.05
C CYS A 343 -11.76 -5.18 16.44
N ALA A 344 -12.55 -6.08 17.05
CA ALA A 344 -12.25 -6.62 18.38
C ALA A 344 -10.91 -7.37 18.40
N CYS A 345 -10.65 -8.18 17.37
CA CYS A 345 -9.39 -8.90 17.21
C CYS A 345 -8.22 -7.92 17.00
N CYS A 346 -8.37 -6.93 16.12
CA CYS A 346 -7.36 -5.90 15.88
C CYS A 346 -6.99 -5.14 17.17
N LEU A 347 -7.99 -4.63 17.88
CA LEU A 347 -7.79 -3.92 19.15
C LEU A 347 -7.22 -4.83 20.24
N GLY A 348 -7.63 -6.10 20.27
CA GLY A 348 -7.09 -7.11 21.19
C GLY A 348 -5.60 -7.32 20.99
N VAL A 349 -5.15 -7.56 19.75
CA VAL A 349 -3.73 -7.74 19.43
C VAL A 349 -2.93 -6.49 19.80
N VAL A 350 -3.42 -5.30 19.40
CA VAL A 350 -2.74 -4.03 19.70
C VAL A 350 -2.64 -3.80 21.21
N GLY A 351 -3.74 -4.01 21.94
CA GLY A 351 -3.81 -3.86 23.39
C GLY A 351 -2.85 -4.78 24.13
N VAL A 352 -2.78 -6.06 23.73
CA VAL A 352 -1.86 -7.04 24.34
C VAL A 352 -0.41 -6.61 24.16
N VAL A 353 -0.01 -6.19 22.96
CA VAL A 353 1.37 -5.71 22.73
C VAL A 353 1.65 -4.44 23.55
N TRP A 354 0.69 -3.53 23.63
CA TRP A 354 0.84 -2.29 24.40
C TRP A 354 0.94 -2.54 25.91
N VAL A 355 0.27 -3.55 26.46
CA VAL A 355 0.49 -3.94 27.88
C VAL A 355 1.92 -4.42 28.09
N ALA A 356 2.45 -5.25 27.18
CA ALA A 356 3.79 -5.80 27.31
C ALA A 356 4.91 -4.76 27.10
N MET A 357 4.71 -3.79 26.21
CA MET A 357 5.75 -2.85 25.77
C MET A 357 5.56 -1.41 26.25
N ARG A 358 4.32 -1.01 26.56
CA ARG A 358 3.94 0.32 27.06
C ARG A 358 2.97 0.18 28.25
N PRO A 359 3.35 -0.50 29.34
CA PRO A 359 2.42 -0.86 30.43
C PRO A 359 1.69 0.34 31.03
N MET A 360 2.35 1.50 31.11
CA MET A 360 1.75 2.76 31.61
C MET A 360 0.59 3.29 30.74
N VAL A 361 0.52 2.89 29.48
CA VAL A 361 -0.58 3.25 28.56
C VAL A 361 -1.52 2.06 28.35
N GLY A 362 -0.97 0.86 28.14
CA GLY A 362 -1.73 -0.34 27.85
C GLY A 362 -2.62 -0.80 29.00
N ILE A 363 -2.12 -0.82 30.23
CA ILE A 363 -2.90 -1.30 31.40
C ILE A 363 -4.10 -0.39 31.66
N PRO A 364 -3.95 0.96 31.75
CA PRO A 364 -5.11 1.84 31.90
C PRO A 364 -6.14 1.71 30.78
N MET A 365 -5.71 1.53 29.52
CA MET A 365 -6.63 1.33 28.40
C MET A 365 -7.45 0.04 28.55
N ILE A 366 -6.83 -1.08 28.91
CA ILE A 366 -7.55 -2.34 29.11
C ILE A 366 -8.49 -2.26 30.31
N LEU A 367 -8.05 -1.66 31.43
CA LEU A 367 -8.91 -1.47 32.60
C LEU A 367 -10.13 -0.60 32.27
N ALA A 368 -9.94 0.49 31.54
CA ALA A 368 -11.04 1.33 31.08
C ALA A 368 -12.02 0.56 30.17
N PHE A 369 -11.51 -0.27 29.27
CA PHE A 369 -12.33 -1.15 28.43
C PHE A 369 -13.14 -2.15 29.26
N LEU A 370 -12.51 -2.86 30.21
CA LEU A 370 -13.19 -3.85 31.06
C LEU A 370 -14.25 -3.21 31.96
N LEU A 371 -13.98 -2.03 32.53
CA LEU A 371 -14.92 -1.30 33.39
C LEU A 371 -16.14 -0.79 32.61
N THR A 372 -15.93 -0.23 31.42
CA THR A 372 -17.03 0.32 30.60
C THR A 372 -17.85 -0.78 29.95
N PHE A 373 -17.21 -1.77 29.33
CA PHE A 373 -17.89 -2.86 28.64
C PHE A 373 -18.51 -3.87 29.62
N GLY A 374 -17.76 -4.26 30.66
CA GLY A 374 -18.26 -5.12 31.73
C GLY A 374 -19.36 -4.46 32.55
N GLY A 375 -19.23 -3.16 32.84
CA GLY A 375 -20.29 -2.37 33.48
C GLY A 375 -21.57 -2.28 32.64
N TYR A 376 -21.44 -2.07 31.32
CA TYR A 376 -22.58 -2.06 30.40
C TYR A 376 -23.29 -3.41 30.33
N ILE A 377 -22.54 -4.51 30.20
CA ILE A 377 -23.10 -5.87 30.21
C ILE A 377 -23.77 -6.15 31.55
N GLY A 378 -23.11 -5.86 32.67
CA GLY A 378 -23.68 -6.03 34.00
C GLY A 378 -24.96 -5.22 34.21
N PHE A 379 -25.04 -4.01 33.67
CA PHE A 379 -26.25 -3.19 33.69
C PHE A 379 -27.39 -3.76 32.82
N ARG A 380 -27.07 -4.27 31.62
CA ARG A 380 -28.04 -4.92 30.73
C ARG A 380 -28.56 -6.24 31.32
N MET A 381 -27.68 -7.04 31.92
CA MET A 381 -28.04 -8.27 32.62
C MET A 381 -28.88 -7.99 33.87
N ARG A 382 -28.65 -6.89 34.57
CA ARG A 382 -29.52 -6.45 35.68
C ARG A 382 -30.91 -5.99 35.22
N LYS A 383 -31.04 -5.46 34.01
CA LYS A 383 -32.34 -5.06 33.43
C LYS A 383 -33.10 -6.23 32.80
N ALA A 384 -32.41 -7.29 32.38
CA ALA A 384 -33.05 -8.55 32.02
C ALA A 384 -33.40 -9.30 33.32
N GLY A 385 -34.60 -9.10 33.86
CA GLY A 385 -35.09 -9.84 35.03
C GLY A 385 -35.05 -11.37 34.83
N PRO A 386 -35.11 -12.17 35.90
CA PRO A 386 -35.01 -13.64 35.79
C PRO A 386 -36.06 -14.18 34.82
N ALA A 387 -35.62 -15.02 33.88
CA ALA A 387 -36.52 -15.70 32.96
C ALA A 387 -37.56 -16.48 33.78
N VAL A 388 -38.83 -16.10 33.66
CA VAL A 388 -39.94 -16.82 34.28
C VAL A 388 -39.92 -18.24 33.71
N ALA A 389 -39.70 -19.24 34.57
CA ALA A 389 -39.83 -20.64 34.19
C ALA A 389 -41.27 -20.87 33.70
N ALA A 390 -41.41 -21.44 32.49
CA ALA A 390 -42.71 -21.75 31.93
C ALA A 390 -43.44 -22.76 32.82
N ASP A 391 -44.60 -22.37 33.35
CA ASP A 391 -45.50 -23.22 34.11
C ASP A 391 -46.12 -24.29 33.20
N PRO A 392 -46.05 -25.61 33.51
CA PRO A 392 -46.57 -26.66 32.63
C PRO A 392 -48.10 -26.75 32.56
N TYR A 393 -48.84 -25.93 33.32
CA TYR A 393 -50.30 -25.95 33.35
C TYR A 393 -50.87 -24.53 33.15
N GLY A 394 -51.22 -24.19 31.91
CA GLY A 394 -51.86 -22.91 31.58
C GLY A 394 -53.32 -22.83 32.07
N PRO A 395 -53.86 -21.64 32.40
CA PRO A 395 -55.27 -21.50 32.76
C PRO A 395 -56.15 -21.06 31.58
N SER A 396 -57.16 -21.90 31.37
CA SER A 396 -58.51 -21.73 30.81
C SER A 396 -58.95 -20.40 30.17
N VAL A 397 -59.42 -20.56 28.93
CA VAL A 397 -60.17 -19.61 28.09
C VAL A 397 -61.42 -19.07 28.80
N ALA A 398 -61.54 -17.74 28.92
CA ALA A 398 -62.81 -17.07 29.17
C ALA A 398 -63.28 -16.37 27.89
N MET A 399 -64.43 -16.84 27.37
CA MET A 399 -65.04 -16.45 26.11
C MET A 399 -65.84 -15.14 26.29
N VAL A 400 -65.49 -14.08 25.56
CA VAL A 400 -66.27 -12.83 25.50
C VAL A 400 -67.13 -12.83 24.23
N VAL A 401 -68.44 -12.71 24.42
CA VAL A 401 -69.49 -12.73 23.38
C VAL A 401 -69.56 -11.38 22.64
N PRO A 402 -69.66 -11.33 21.29
CA PRO A 402 -69.81 -10.09 20.54
C PRO A 402 -71.29 -9.61 20.42
N PRO A 403 -71.54 -8.30 20.31
CA PRO A 403 -72.87 -7.74 20.05
C PRO A 403 -73.32 -7.87 18.57
N PRO A 404 -74.64 -7.75 18.29
CA PRO A 404 -75.24 -8.21 17.03
C PRO A 404 -75.11 -7.25 15.84
N VAL A 405 -75.15 -7.83 14.65
CA VAL A 405 -75.08 -7.23 13.30
C VAL A 405 -76.46 -6.76 12.83
N ALA A 406 -76.56 -5.60 12.16
CA ALA A 406 -77.62 -5.32 11.18
C ALA A 406 -77.22 -4.28 10.10
N MET A 407 -76.94 -4.79 8.90
CA MET A 407 -77.30 -4.36 7.52
C MET A 407 -77.12 -2.91 7.03
N ALA A 408 -76.27 -2.74 6.00
CA ALA A 408 -76.30 -1.68 4.96
C ALA A 408 -77.42 -1.96 3.92
N PRO A 409 -77.74 -1.16 2.85
CA PRO A 409 -77.05 -0.02 2.17
C PRO A 409 -78.09 1.09 1.74
N PRO A 410 -78.03 1.90 0.62
CA PRO A 410 -77.01 2.14 -0.41
C PRO A 410 -76.69 3.63 -0.76
N ALA A 411 -75.79 3.80 -1.73
CA ALA A 411 -75.18 5.04 -2.22
C ALA A 411 -76.11 6.01 -2.97
N SER A 412 -75.71 7.29 -3.05
CA SER A 412 -76.07 8.17 -4.17
C SER A 412 -74.98 9.18 -4.51
N VAL A 413 -74.89 9.45 -5.80
CA VAL A 413 -73.91 10.22 -6.56
C VAL A 413 -74.32 11.69 -6.60
N GLY A 414 -73.36 12.63 -6.57
CA GLY A 414 -73.65 14.07 -6.67
C GLY A 414 -72.47 14.91 -7.18
N VAL A 415 -72.30 14.91 -8.50
CA VAL A 415 -71.97 16.03 -9.43
C VAL A 415 -71.06 17.18 -8.96
N GLN A 416 -69.95 17.38 -9.70
CA GLN A 416 -69.11 18.59 -9.70
C GLN A 416 -69.79 19.81 -10.36
N PRO A 417 -69.30 21.03 -10.06
CA PRO A 417 -68.82 21.87 -11.15
C PRO A 417 -67.39 22.39 -10.95
N ARG A 418 -66.78 22.64 -12.10
CA ARG A 418 -65.38 23.00 -12.39
C ARG A 418 -65.26 24.54 -12.57
N PRO A 419 -64.15 25.10 -13.08
CA PRO A 419 -63.15 25.89 -12.34
C PRO A 419 -63.11 27.40 -12.73
N SER A 420 -62.34 28.21 -12.01
CA SER A 420 -61.72 29.44 -12.53
C SER A 420 -60.23 29.46 -12.12
N MET A 421 -59.30 29.31 -13.07
CA MET A 421 -58.48 30.39 -13.64
C MET A 421 -57.96 31.37 -12.57
N GLY A 422 -56.67 31.58 -12.33
CA GLY A 422 -55.44 31.23 -13.02
C GLY A 422 -54.41 32.30 -12.64
N ALA A 423 -53.18 31.91 -12.31
CA ALA A 423 -51.98 32.73 -12.43
C ALA A 423 -50.74 31.85 -12.15
N PHE A 424 -49.83 31.85 -13.11
CA PHE A 424 -48.57 31.12 -13.17
C PHE A 424 -47.41 32.12 -12.87
N PRO A 425 -46.12 31.73 -12.91
CA PRO A 425 -45.18 31.80 -11.78
C PRO A 425 -44.07 32.85 -11.95
N GLN A 426 -43.26 33.05 -10.89
CA GLN A 426 -41.85 33.45 -10.97
C GLN A 426 -41.11 32.75 -9.82
N SER A 427 -40.31 31.71 -10.06
CA SER A 427 -38.87 31.74 -10.36
C SER A 427 -38.06 32.64 -9.41
N PHE A 428 -37.27 32.05 -8.51
CA PHE A 428 -35.91 32.51 -8.23
C PHE A 428 -35.08 31.39 -7.60
N GLU A 429 -33.93 31.16 -8.21
CA GLU A 429 -32.83 30.28 -7.79
C GLU A 429 -32.15 30.79 -6.53
N ALA A 430 -31.74 29.85 -5.66
CA ALA A 430 -30.38 29.70 -5.13
C ALA A 430 -30.24 28.32 -4.46
#